data_AF-A0A147EN13-F1
#
_entry.id   AF-A0A147EN13-F1
#
_cell.length_a   1.000
_cell.length_b   1.000
_cell.length_c   1.000
_cell.angle_alpha   90.00
_cell.angle_beta   90.00
_cell.angle_gamma   90.00
#
_symmetry.space_group_name_H-M   'P 1'
#
loop_
_entity.id
_entity.type
_entity.pdbx_description
1 polymer ?
#
loop_
_entity_poly.entity_id
_entity_poly.type
_entity_poly.pdbx_seq_one_letter_code
_entity_poly.pdbx_strand_id
1 'polypeptide(L)'
;MDADSPAFRGAPLPLFAAAETPSPGTHPSRDPGLHRIRPGVYTERDGWEALPPWDRYLVRVHAFRLVNPDAVFAHESAAALHGLPTFGHPRHIHLFDGRRARSVAYGDVRVHTSADRRRTVAREGIRCSPLADVVVDLARVLPPAFALAVTDAALRTGTVTSTDLRDLAAT
;
A
#
# COMPACT_ATOMS: atom_id res chain seq x y z
N MET A 1 18.36 18.42 0.43
CA MET A 1 18.27 18.61 -1.03
C MET A 1 17.13 17.73 -1.47
N ASP A 2 15.95 18.31 -1.61
CA ASP A 2 14.70 17.61 -1.91
C ASP A 2 14.76 17.12 -3.35
N ALA A 3 15.41 15.97 -3.56
CA ALA A 3 15.20 15.19 -4.76
C ALA A 3 13.70 14.87 -4.80
N ASP A 4 13.06 15.30 -5.89
CA ASP A 4 11.66 15.08 -6.20
C ASP A 4 11.36 13.59 -6.00
N SER A 5 10.82 13.25 -4.83
CA SER A 5 10.61 11.85 -4.46
C SER A 5 9.50 11.36 -5.38
N PRO A 6 9.72 10.25 -6.11
CA PRO A 6 8.79 9.82 -7.14
C PRO A 6 7.38 9.67 -6.58
N ALA A 7 6.39 10.06 -7.38
CA ALA A 7 4.99 9.91 -7.04
C ALA A 7 4.66 8.44 -6.72
N PHE A 8 3.67 8.22 -5.85
CA PHE A 8 3.18 6.87 -5.61
C PHE A 8 2.52 6.32 -6.87
N ARG A 9 2.58 4.99 -7.04
CA ARG A 9 1.79 4.33 -8.08
C ARG A 9 0.30 4.56 -7.82
N GLY A 10 -0.36 5.15 -8.80
CA GLY A 10 -1.81 5.34 -8.81
C GLY A 10 -2.59 4.03 -8.83
N ALA A 11 -3.90 4.12 -8.62
CA ALA A 11 -4.79 2.96 -8.66
C ALA A 11 -4.78 2.35 -10.08
N PRO A 12 -4.54 1.03 -10.23
CA PRO A 12 -4.57 0.38 -11.54
C PRO A 12 -5.93 0.41 -12.25
N LEU A 13 -7.00 0.61 -11.49
CA LEU A 13 -8.37 0.73 -11.98
C LEU A 13 -9.05 1.92 -11.31
N PRO A 14 -10.02 2.57 -11.98
CA PRO A 14 -10.90 3.54 -11.33
C PRO A 14 -11.63 2.89 -10.15
N LEU A 15 -11.67 3.59 -9.04
CA LEU A 15 -12.38 3.18 -7.84
C LEU A 15 -13.36 4.28 -7.45
N PHE A 16 -14.53 3.88 -6.99
CA PHE A 16 -15.52 4.81 -6.47
C PHE A 16 -16.10 4.29 -5.15
N ALA A 17 -16.34 5.24 -4.24
CA ALA A 17 -17.04 4.99 -2.99
C ALA A 17 -18.55 5.06 -3.24
N ALA A 18 -19.29 4.04 -2.83
CA ALA A 18 -20.75 4.02 -2.97
C ALA A 18 -21.46 5.17 -2.24
N ALA A 19 -20.80 5.79 -1.24
CA ALA A 19 -21.31 6.97 -0.56
C ALA A 19 -21.24 8.24 -1.41
N GLU A 20 -20.33 8.30 -2.39
CA GLU A 20 -20.05 9.49 -3.21
C GLU A 20 -20.76 9.45 -4.57
N THR A 21 -21.25 8.27 -4.99
CA THR A 21 -22.01 8.10 -6.23
C THR A 21 -23.42 7.63 -5.90
N PRO A 22 -24.39 8.55 -5.68
CA PRO A 22 -25.79 8.19 -5.62
C PRO A 22 -26.24 7.81 -7.04
N SER A 23 -26.10 6.53 -7.42
CA SER A 23 -26.74 6.05 -8.65
C SER A 23 -28.26 6.11 -8.49
N PRO A 24 -29.00 6.79 -9.38
CA PRO A 24 -30.45 6.69 -9.40
C PRO A 24 -30.82 5.29 -9.86
N GLY A 25 -31.28 4.44 -8.93
CA GLY A 25 -31.72 3.08 -9.24
C GLY A 25 -31.22 2.03 -8.24
N THR A 26 -30.37 1.12 -8.72
CA THR A 26 -29.97 -0.11 -8.02
C THR A 26 -28.74 0.13 -7.14
N HIS A 27 -28.78 -0.34 -5.88
CA HIS A 27 -27.65 -0.24 -4.97
C HIS A 27 -26.38 -0.90 -5.60
N PRO A 28 -25.18 -0.30 -5.51
CA PRO A 28 -23.97 -0.81 -6.20
C PRO A 28 -23.64 -2.28 -5.95
N SER A 29 -24.00 -2.82 -4.79
CA SER A 29 -23.80 -4.24 -4.47
C SER A 29 -24.68 -5.21 -5.28
N ARG A 30 -25.74 -4.71 -5.92
CA ARG A 30 -26.71 -5.47 -6.73
C ARG A 30 -26.51 -5.24 -8.22
N ASP A 31 -25.60 -4.34 -8.60
CA ASP A 31 -25.27 -4.09 -9.99
C ASP A 31 -24.33 -5.20 -10.50
N PRO A 32 -24.74 -6.02 -11.49
CA PRO A 32 -23.89 -7.07 -12.03
C PRO A 32 -22.67 -6.51 -12.79
N GLY A 33 -22.71 -5.26 -13.27
CA GLY A 33 -21.59 -4.60 -13.94
C GLY A 33 -20.48 -4.16 -12.99
N LEU A 34 -20.69 -4.28 -11.68
CA LEU A 34 -19.73 -3.86 -10.66
C LEU A 34 -19.07 -5.05 -9.96
N HIS A 35 -17.80 -4.85 -9.63
CA HIS A 35 -17.03 -5.73 -8.76
C HIS A 35 -16.73 -5.01 -7.44
N ARG A 36 -17.11 -5.65 -6.33
CA ARG A 36 -16.85 -5.12 -4.99
C ARG A 36 -15.44 -5.46 -4.55
N ILE A 37 -14.57 -4.45 -4.47
CA ILE A 37 -13.20 -4.63 -3.95
C ILE A 37 -13.23 -4.79 -2.43
N ARG A 38 -14.03 -3.95 -1.75
CA ARG A 38 -14.25 -4.04 -0.30
C ARG A 38 -15.57 -3.37 0.09
N PRO A 39 -16.02 -3.46 1.36
CA PRO A 39 -17.22 -2.76 1.80
C PRO A 39 -17.22 -1.28 1.43
N GLY A 40 -18.22 -0.87 0.64
CA GLY A 40 -18.39 0.52 0.21
C GLY A 40 -17.56 0.95 -1.00
N VAL A 41 -16.66 0.13 -1.54
CA VAL A 41 -15.80 0.50 -2.68
C VAL A 41 -15.88 -0.52 -3.81
N TYR A 42 -16.08 -0.01 -5.02
CA TYR A 42 -16.34 -0.80 -6.21
C TYR A 42 -15.46 -0.33 -7.37
N THR A 43 -15.33 -1.21 -8.36
CA THR A 43 -14.77 -0.96 -9.69
C THR A 43 -15.70 -1.59 -10.73
N GLU A 44 -15.54 -1.23 -11.99
CA GLU A 44 -16.18 -1.97 -13.09
C GLU A 44 -15.70 -3.42 -13.12
N ARG A 45 -16.64 -4.34 -13.35
CA ARG A 45 -16.39 -5.79 -13.35
C ARG A 45 -15.42 -6.20 -14.44
N ASP A 46 -15.65 -5.77 -15.67
CA ASP A 46 -14.86 -6.19 -16.82
C ASP A 46 -13.40 -5.76 -16.66
N GLY A 47 -13.16 -4.55 -16.15
CA GLY A 47 -11.83 -4.06 -15.81
C GLY A 47 -11.15 -4.91 -14.74
N TRP A 48 -11.87 -5.35 -13.71
CA TRP A 48 -11.33 -6.24 -12.68
C TRP A 48 -11.00 -7.64 -13.20
N GLU A 49 -11.87 -8.20 -14.04
CA GLU A 49 -11.68 -9.54 -14.61
C GLU A 49 -10.49 -9.57 -15.58
N ALA A 50 -10.29 -8.50 -16.35
CA ALA A 50 -9.13 -8.30 -17.22
C ALA A 50 -7.85 -7.92 -16.46
N LEU A 51 -7.94 -7.44 -15.21
CA LEU A 51 -6.79 -6.96 -14.46
C LEU A 51 -5.83 -8.11 -14.12
N PRO A 52 -4.53 -7.98 -14.44
CA PRO A 52 -3.55 -8.98 -14.08
C PRO A 52 -3.50 -9.22 -12.56
N PRO A 53 -3.33 -10.47 -12.10
CA PRO A 53 -3.38 -10.80 -10.67
C PRO A 53 -2.40 -10.01 -9.80
N TRP A 54 -1.24 -9.64 -10.35
CA TRP A 54 -0.21 -8.88 -9.63
C TRP A 54 -0.58 -7.42 -9.34
N ASP A 55 -1.51 -6.81 -10.10
CA ASP A 55 -1.97 -5.44 -9.84
C ASP A 55 -3.16 -5.38 -8.88
N ARG A 56 -3.85 -6.50 -8.66
CA ARG A 56 -5.04 -6.58 -7.78
C ARG A 56 -4.74 -6.18 -6.34
N TYR A 57 -3.51 -6.40 -5.87
CA TYR A 57 -3.12 -5.97 -4.53
C TYR A 57 -3.10 -4.44 -4.39
N LEU A 58 -2.54 -3.74 -5.37
CA LEU A 58 -2.49 -2.27 -5.35
C LEU A 58 -3.91 -1.67 -5.45
N VAL A 59 -4.83 -2.30 -6.19
CA VAL A 59 -6.25 -1.92 -6.18
C VAL A 59 -6.86 -2.03 -4.78
N ARG A 60 -6.58 -3.10 -4.03
CA ARG A 60 -7.06 -3.26 -2.64
C ARG A 60 -6.49 -2.18 -1.71
N VAL A 61 -5.22 -1.81 -1.88
CA VAL A 61 -4.57 -0.73 -1.11
C VAL A 61 -5.26 0.61 -1.36
N HIS A 62 -5.51 0.97 -2.62
CA HIS A 62 -6.23 2.19 -2.97
C HIS A 62 -7.71 2.17 -2.54
N ALA A 63 -8.36 1.01 -2.59
CA ALA A 63 -9.72 0.88 -2.06
C ALA A 63 -9.76 1.07 -0.53
N PHE A 64 -8.72 0.64 0.20
CA PHE A 64 -8.61 0.92 1.64
C PHE A 64 -8.45 2.42 1.90
N ARG A 65 -7.59 3.06 1.10
CA ARG A 65 -7.29 4.49 1.17
C ARG A 65 -8.57 5.35 1.06
N LEU A 66 -9.47 5.02 0.13
CA LEU A 66 -10.72 5.79 -0.05
C LEU A 66 -11.59 5.81 1.21
N VAL A 67 -11.66 4.69 1.94
CA VAL A 67 -12.48 4.57 3.16
C VAL A 67 -11.73 5.11 4.39
N ASN A 68 -10.40 5.14 4.34
CA ASN A 68 -9.54 5.53 5.46
C ASN A 68 -8.45 6.51 4.95
N PRO A 69 -8.83 7.76 4.63
CA PRO A 69 -7.89 8.75 4.07
C PRO A 69 -6.76 9.13 5.03
N ASP A 70 -6.89 8.79 6.30
CA ASP A 70 -5.89 9.01 7.34
C ASP A 70 -4.96 7.81 7.58
N ALA A 71 -5.14 6.69 6.89
CA ALA A 71 -4.28 5.54 7.10
C ALA A 71 -2.84 5.79 6.66
N VAL A 72 -1.87 5.29 7.43
CA VAL A 72 -0.45 5.28 7.07
C VAL A 72 -0.11 3.88 6.57
N PHE A 73 0.17 3.74 5.27
CA PHE A 73 0.54 2.46 4.67
C PHE A 73 2.00 2.10 5.01
N ALA A 74 2.24 0.82 5.25
CA ALA A 74 3.54 0.29 5.63
C ALA A 74 3.81 -1.06 4.96
N HIS A 75 5.05 -1.55 5.06
CA HIS A 75 5.47 -2.88 4.59
C HIS A 75 5.00 -3.15 3.14
N GLU A 76 4.36 -4.29 2.86
CA GLU A 76 3.95 -4.69 1.50
C GLU A 76 3.00 -3.67 0.85
N SER A 77 2.11 -3.03 1.61
CA SER A 77 1.22 -1.98 1.05
C SER A 77 1.99 -0.73 0.66
N ALA A 78 2.98 -0.34 1.47
CA ALA A 78 3.86 0.77 1.13
C ALA A 78 4.76 0.43 -0.05
N ALA A 79 5.29 -0.80 -0.11
CA ALA A 79 6.08 -1.27 -1.25
C ALA A 79 5.30 -1.19 -2.55
N ALA A 80 4.03 -1.64 -2.56
CA ALA A 80 3.17 -1.52 -3.73
C ALA A 80 2.98 -0.06 -4.18
N LEU A 81 2.79 0.87 -3.24
CA LEU A 81 2.65 2.31 -3.52
C LEU A 81 3.97 2.92 -4.04
N HIS A 82 5.12 2.54 -3.50
CA HIS A 82 6.43 2.97 -3.99
C HIS A 82 6.85 2.29 -5.30
N GLY A 83 6.04 1.36 -5.83
CA GLY A 83 6.37 0.60 -7.04
C GLY A 83 7.45 -0.46 -6.84
N LEU A 84 7.70 -0.86 -5.60
CA LEU A 84 8.60 -1.97 -5.27
C LEU A 84 7.94 -3.32 -5.57
N PRO A 85 8.73 -4.38 -5.82
CA PRO A 85 8.23 -5.73 -5.98
C PRO A 85 7.40 -6.18 -4.77
N THR A 86 6.27 -6.83 -5.05
CA THR A 86 5.49 -7.57 -4.06
C THR A 86 5.43 -9.03 -4.48
N PHE A 87 5.45 -9.94 -3.50
CA PHE A 87 5.60 -11.38 -3.77
C PHE A 87 4.33 -12.15 -3.44
N GLY A 88 3.94 -13.04 -4.36
CA GLY A 88 2.70 -13.80 -4.24
C GLY A 88 1.48 -12.88 -4.26
N HIS A 89 0.52 -13.19 -3.38
CA HIS A 89 -0.71 -12.41 -3.22
C HIS A 89 -0.82 -11.98 -1.76
N PRO A 90 -0.31 -10.79 -1.39
CA PRO A 90 -0.34 -10.34 0.00
C PRO A 90 -1.75 -10.39 0.56
N ARG A 91 -1.93 -11.15 1.64
CA ARG A 91 -3.26 -11.38 2.22
C ARG A 91 -3.81 -10.14 2.88
N HIS A 92 -2.95 -9.36 3.54
CA HIS A 92 -3.36 -8.20 4.30
C HIS A 92 -2.95 -6.89 3.64
N ILE A 93 -3.68 -5.83 3.98
CA ILE A 93 -3.30 -4.44 3.80
C ILE A 93 -2.54 -4.04 5.06
N HIS A 94 -1.31 -3.58 4.91
CA HIS A 94 -0.36 -3.34 5.99
C HIS A 94 -0.34 -1.84 6.31
N LEU A 95 -0.66 -1.51 7.55
CA LEU A 95 -0.72 -0.15 8.05
C LEU A 95 0.23 0.03 9.23
N PHE A 96 0.57 1.27 9.53
CA PHE A 96 1.29 1.65 10.74
C PHE A 96 0.45 2.60 11.59
N ASP A 97 0.38 2.36 12.90
CA ASP A 97 -0.20 3.31 13.86
C ASP A 97 0.57 3.28 15.18
N GLY A 98 1.49 4.23 15.34
CA GLY A 98 2.31 4.38 16.54
C GLY A 98 1.55 4.81 17.80
N ARG A 99 0.24 5.10 17.72
CA ARG A 99 -0.59 5.36 18.92
C ARG A 99 -1.04 4.07 19.60
N ARG A 100 -0.89 2.92 18.94
CA ARG A 100 -1.32 1.62 19.49
C ARG A 100 -0.23 1.00 20.36
N ALA A 101 -0.64 0.43 21.48
CA ALA A 101 0.25 -0.35 22.36
C ALA A 101 0.64 -1.73 21.78
N ARG A 102 -0.17 -2.29 20.86
CA ARG A 102 0.09 -3.59 20.23
C ARG A 102 -0.37 -3.62 18.77
N SER A 103 0.30 -4.44 17.97
CA SER A 103 -0.15 -4.76 16.62
C SER A 103 -1.48 -5.52 16.67
N VAL A 104 -2.34 -5.26 15.68
CA VAL A 104 -3.68 -5.85 15.57
C VAL A 104 -3.96 -6.31 14.15
N ALA A 105 -4.88 -7.25 14.00
CA ALA A 105 -5.43 -7.65 12.71
C ALA A 105 -6.96 -7.63 12.77
N TYR A 106 -7.60 -7.20 11.70
CA TYR A 106 -9.05 -7.24 11.53
C TYR A 106 -9.39 -7.35 10.04
N GLY A 107 -10.29 -8.26 9.69
CA GLY A 107 -10.61 -8.54 8.30
C GLY A 107 -9.35 -8.83 7.47
N ASP A 108 -9.13 -8.06 6.41
CA ASP A 108 -7.97 -8.15 5.54
C ASP A 108 -6.88 -7.11 5.85
N VAL A 109 -6.82 -6.63 7.10
CA VAL A 109 -5.93 -5.53 7.50
C VAL A 109 -5.02 -5.97 8.65
N ARG A 110 -3.74 -5.61 8.54
CA ARG A 110 -2.74 -5.77 9.60
C ARG A 110 -2.22 -4.38 9.96
N VAL A 111 -2.37 -4.00 11.23
CA VAL A 111 -1.85 -2.74 11.75
C VAL A 111 -0.65 -3.04 12.64
N HIS A 112 0.49 -2.49 12.24
CA HIS A 112 1.75 -2.57 12.95
C HIS A 112 1.91 -1.35 13.86
N THR A 113 2.65 -1.54 14.94
CA THR A 113 3.10 -0.46 15.83
C THR A 113 4.57 -0.67 16.16
N SER A 114 5.22 0.37 16.69
CA SER A 114 6.62 0.34 17.11
C SER A 114 6.76 1.21 18.36
N ALA A 115 7.63 0.81 19.28
CA ALA A 115 7.99 1.64 20.42
C ALA A 115 8.71 2.93 19.96
N ASP A 116 9.46 2.83 18.87
CA ASP A 116 10.19 3.95 18.30
C ASP A 116 9.29 4.80 17.41
N ARG A 117 9.53 6.11 17.46
CA ARG A 117 8.85 7.05 16.57
C ARG A 117 9.30 6.79 15.14
N ARG A 118 8.35 6.40 14.28
CA ARG A 118 8.59 6.22 12.84
C ARG A 118 8.27 7.48 12.06
N ARG A 119 9.04 7.71 10.99
CA ARG A 119 8.78 8.77 10.01
C ARG A 119 7.62 8.39 9.10
N THR A 120 6.95 9.39 8.55
CA THR A 120 5.92 9.23 7.53
C THR A 120 6.12 10.26 6.43
N VAL A 121 5.79 9.87 5.21
CA VAL A 121 5.72 10.77 4.05
C VAL A 121 4.27 10.87 3.58
N ALA A 122 3.90 12.04 3.06
CA ALA A 122 2.60 12.26 2.43
C ALA A 122 2.80 12.74 0.99
N ARG A 123 2.17 12.06 0.03
CA ARG A 123 2.17 12.42 -1.41
C ARG A 123 0.78 12.16 -1.97
N GLU A 124 0.22 13.11 -2.72
CA GLU A 124 -1.11 12.97 -3.33
C GLU A 124 -2.20 12.57 -2.30
N GLY A 125 -2.09 13.15 -1.10
CA GLY A 125 -2.92 12.83 0.06
C GLY A 125 -2.55 11.52 0.77
N ILE A 126 -1.90 10.56 0.11
CA ILE A 126 -1.54 9.25 0.66
C ILE A 126 -0.45 9.38 1.72
N ARG A 127 -0.68 8.85 2.93
CA ARG A 127 0.34 8.74 3.98
C ARG A 127 0.98 7.34 3.95
N CYS A 128 2.30 7.30 3.99
CA CYS A 128 3.07 6.07 3.79
C CYS A 128 4.39 6.10 4.59
N SER A 129 4.95 4.94 4.90
CA SER A 129 6.35 4.84 5.35
C SER A 129 7.31 5.32 4.24
N PRO A 130 8.40 6.03 4.58
CA PRO A 130 9.42 6.42 3.60
C PRO A 130 10.05 5.21 2.91
N LEU A 131 10.55 5.39 1.68
CA LEU A 131 11.08 4.29 0.86
C LEU A 131 12.18 3.48 1.58
N ALA A 132 13.16 4.16 2.19
CA ALA A 132 14.24 3.51 2.92
C ALA A 132 13.73 2.67 4.10
N ASP A 133 12.80 3.23 4.89
CA ASP A 133 12.15 2.53 6.00
C ASP A 133 11.39 1.28 5.52
N VAL A 134 10.69 1.36 4.38
CA VAL A 134 9.97 0.22 3.78
C VAL A 134 10.93 -0.89 3.38
N VAL A 135 12.07 -0.56 2.76
CA VAL A 135 13.08 -1.54 2.35
C VAL A 135 13.67 -2.23 3.57
N VAL A 136 14.06 -1.48 4.61
CA VAL A 136 14.62 -2.04 5.85
C VAL A 136 13.60 -2.90 6.59
N ASP A 137 12.35 -2.43 6.72
CA ASP A 137 11.28 -3.19 7.37
C ASP A 137 11.01 -4.51 6.63
N LEU A 138 10.95 -4.49 5.29
CA LEU A 138 10.75 -5.70 4.49
C LEU A 138 11.96 -6.63 4.55
N ALA A 139 13.18 -6.10 4.55
CA ALA A 139 14.39 -6.92 4.69
C ALA A 139 14.45 -7.67 6.03
N ARG A 140 13.81 -7.15 7.08
CA ARG A 140 13.72 -7.79 8.40
C ARG A 140 12.73 -8.96 8.46
N VAL A 141 11.77 -9.04 7.53
CA VAL A 141 10.66 -10.02 7.61
C VAL A 141 10.53 -10.94 6.40
N LEU A 142 11.09 -10.57 5.25
CA LEU A 142 11.05 -11.38 4.03
C LEU A 142 12.22 -12.39 3.97
N PRO A 143 12.05 -13.51 3.23
CA PRO A 143 13.17 -14.35 2.84
C PRO A 143 14.28 -13.54 2.14
N PRO A 144 15.57 -13.90 2.32
CA PRO A 144 16.69 -13.09 1.83
C PRO A 144 16.64 -12.74 0.33
N ALA A 145 16.19 -13.67 -0.53
CA ALA A 145 16.07 -13.41 -1.96
C ALA A 145 15.03 -12.32 -2.30
N PHE A 146 13.92 -12.27 -1.56
CA PHE A 146 12.87 -11.27 -1.74
C PHE A 146 13.29 -9.92 -1.17
N ALA A 147 13.96 -9.92 -0.03
CA ALA A 147 14.57 -8.73 0.55
C ALA A 147 15.59 -8.08 -0.41
N LEU A 148 16.45 -8.89 -1.04
CA LEU A 148 17.41 -8.43 -2.04
C LEU A 148 16.71 -7.82 -3.25
N ALA A 149 15.70 -8.50 -3.81
CA ALA A 149 14.95 -7.98 -4.96
C ALA A 149 14.25 -6.63 -4.66
N VAL A 150 13.71 -6.45 -3.45
CA VAL A 150 13.14 -5.17 -3.01
C VAL A 150 14.23 -4.09 -2.90
N THR A 151 15.36 -4.44 -2.30
CA THR A 151 16.52 -3.55 -2.13
C THR A 151 17.05 -3.09 -3.49
N ASP A 152 17.28 -4.02 -4.42
CA ASP A 152 17.77 -3.72 -5.77
C ASP A 152 16.79 -2.83 -6.55
N ALA A 153 15.49 -3.07 -6.42
CA ALA A 153 14.48 -2.22 -7.04
C ALA A 153 14.50 -0.80 -6.48
N ALA A 154 14.64 -0.65 -5.16
CA ALA A 154 14.72 0.66 -4.51
C ALA A 154 15.99 1.42 -4.92
N LEU A 155 17.16 0.76 -4.90
CA LEU A 155 18.43 1.38 -5.29
C LEU A 155 18.43 1.85 -6.76
N ARG A 156 17.76 1.10 -7.65
CA ARG A 156 17.61 1.46 -9.07
C ARG A 156 16.87 2.78 -9.30
N THR A 157 16.04 3.21 -8.35
CA THR A 157 15.35 4.51 -8.46
C THR A 157 16.29 5.71 -8.31
N GLY A 158 17.48 5.51 -7.73
CA GLY A 158 18.42 6.60 -7.41
C GLY A 158 17.97 7.52 -6.25
N THR A 159 16.84 7.22 -5.60
CA THR A 159 16.27 8.05 -4.51
C THR A 159 16.75 7.64 -3.12
N VAL A 160 17.28 6.43 -3.00
CA VAL A 160 17.91 5.89 -1.79
C VAL A 160 19.22 5.23 -2.17
N THR A 161 20.23 5.35 -1.31
CA THR A 161 21.54 4.73 -1.49
C THR A 161 21.71 3.52 -0.57
N SER A 162 22.66 2.64 -0.89
CA SER A 162 23.00 1.52 0.00
C SER A 162 23.54 1.98 1.36
N THR A 163 24.13 3.18 1.42
CA THR A 163 24.60 3.78 2.67
C THR A 163 23.42 4.19 3.53
N ASP A 164 22.42 4.88 2.96
CA ASP A 164 21.20 5.26 3.69
C ASP A 164 20.51 4.04 4.31
N LEU A 165 20.42 2.94 3.55
CA LEU A 165 19.81 1.70 4.01
C LEU A 165 20.61 1.04 5.14
N ARG A 166 21.95 1.05 5.05
CA ARG A 166 22.82 0.48 6.09
C ARG A 166 22.73 1.27 7.39
N ASP A 167 22.78 2.60 7.30
CA ASP A 167 22.71 3.48 8.45
C ASP A 167 21.36 3.34 9.16
N LEU A 168 20.26 3.25 8.40
CA LEU A 168 18.93 3.01 8.94
C LEU A 168 18.78 1.60 9.53
N ALA A 169 19.41 0.58 8.94
CA ALA A 169 19.35 -0.78 9.47
C ALA A 169 20.10 -0.95 10.81
N ALA A 170 21.07 -0.07 11.08
CA ALA A 170 21.86 -0.05 12.31
C ALA A 170 21.11 0.57 13.52
N THR A 171 19.93 1.16 13.30
CA THR A 171 19.02 1.66 14.34
C THR A 171 17.93 0.65 14.66
#